data_AF-A0A959JBF8-F1
#
_entry.id   AF-A0A959JBF8-F1
#
_cell.length_a   1.000
_cell.length_b   1.000
_cell.length_c   1.000
_cell.angle_alpha   90.00
_cell.angle_beta   90.00
_cell.angle_gamma   90.00
#
_symmetry.space_group_name_H-M   'P 1'
#
loop_
_entity.id
_entity.type
_entity.pdbx_description
1 polymer ?
#
loop_
_entity_poly.entity_id
_entity_poly.type
_entity_poly.pdbx_seq_one_letter_code
_entity_poly.pdbx_strand_id
1 'polypeptide(L)'
;MNHRYPFYIGWQDTSPGRFLKNTVWVLGFLGALVAIGWVMGQRPFGNGVFHYGKLRTFEGVLVMKPAPMLKVPNGTGWNSILLVGAGKHGAGATIEALWDILEQPLNGRWVALEGTLVEDDGKQVL
;
A
#
# COMPACT_ATOMS: atom_id res chain seq x y z
N MET A 1 -24.40 -44.88 22.12
CA MET A 1 -24.71 -45.19 20.71
C MET A 1 -24.89 -43.87 19.97
N ASN A 2 -24.06 -43.60 18.96
CA ASN A 2 -24.02 -42.30 18.27
C ASN A 2 -24.86 -42.41 16.99
N HIS A 3 -26.08 -41.86 16.96
CA HIS A 3 -26.96 -41.89 15.78
C HIS A 3 -26.50 -40.83 14.77
N ARG A 4 -25.88 -41.27 13.67
CA ARG A 4 -25.62 -40.43 12.50
C ARG A 4 -26.78 -40.58 11.52
N TYR A 5 -27.60 -39.55 11.36
CA TYR A 5 -28.63 -39.52 10.34
C TYR A 5 -27.96 -39.50 8.95
N PRO A 6 -28.33 -40.40 8.02
CA PRO A 6 -27.85 -40.32 6.64
C PRO A 6 -28.45 -39.07 5.98
N PHE A 7 -27.58 -38.21 5.46
CA PHE A 7 -27.98 -37.06 4.65
C PHE A 7 -28.62 -37.59 3.35
N TYR A 8 -29.94 -37.46 3.23
CA TYR A 8 -30.73 -37.96 2.09
C TYR A 8 -30.77 -36.91 0.98
N ILE A 9 -30.21 -37.23 -0.18
CA ILE A 9 -30.34 -36.44 -1.41
C ILE A 9 -31.33 -37.16 -2.30
N GLY A 10 -32.53 -36.61 -2.50
CA GLY A 10 -33.69 -37.33 -3.07
C GLY A 10 -33.59 -37.81 -4.52
N TRP A 11 -32.45 -37.63 -5.19
CA TRP A 11 -32.19 -38.17 -6.54
C TRP A 11 -31.02 -39.18 -6.56
N GLN A 12 -30.34 -39.40 -5.43
CA GLN A 12 -29.15 -40.25 -5.34
C GLN A 12 -29.36 -41.34 -4.29
N ASP A 13 -29.70 -42.56 -4.75
CA ASP A 13 -30.03 -43.70 -3.89
C ASP A 13 -28.84 -44.32 -3.14
N THR A 14 -27.60 -43.97 -3.50
CA THR A 14 -26.38 -44.58 -2.94
C THR A 14 -25.32 -43.56 -2.52
N SER A 15 -24.73 -43.80 -1.35
CA SER A 15 -23.58 -43.03 -0.85
C SER A 15 -22.47 -42.97 -1.91
N PRO A 16 -21.83 -41.81 -2.12
CA PRO A 16 -20.64 -41.68 -2.96
C PRO A 16 -19.63 -42.80 -2.69
N GLY A 17 -19.16 -43.45 -3.75
CA GLY A 17 -18.12 -44.48 -3.64
C GLY A 17 -16.85 -43.94 -3.00
N ARG A 18 -16.04 -44.83 -2.41
CA ARG A 18 -14.78 -44.49 -1.72
C ARG A 18 -13.83 -43.67 -2.61
N PHE A 19 -13.89 -43.86 -3.93
CA PHE A 19 -13.17 -43.07 -4.92
C PHE A 19 -13.57 -41.59 -4.90
N LEU A 20 -14.88 -41.28 -4.98
CA LEU A 20 -15.38 -39.91 -4.97
C LEU A 20 -15.04 -39.20 -3.64
N LYS A 21 -15.14 -39.93 -2.52
CA LYS A 21 -14.72 -39.41 -1.21
C LYS A 21 -13.23 -39.08 -1.16
N ASN A 22 -12.37 -39.97 -1.68
CA ASN A 22 -10.93 -39.74 -1.73
C ASN A 22 -10.58 -38.56 -2.65
N THR A 23 -11.24 -38.44 -3.81
CA THR A 23 -11.06 -37.32 -4.74
C THR A 23 -11.39 -35.99 -4.07
N VAL A 24 -12.49 -35.89 -3.33
CA VAL A 24 -12.86 -34.68 -2.58
C VAL A 24 -11.79 -34.33 -1.54
N TRP A 25 -11.27 -35.32 -0.80
CA TRP A 25 -10.20 -35.08 0.17
C TRP A 25 -8.91 -34.61 -0.48
N VAL A 26 -8.51 -35.22 -1.60
CA VAL A 26 -7.30 -34.84 -2.34
C VAL A 26 -7.43 -33.42 -2.89
N LEU A 27 -8.57 -33.09 -3.51
CA LEU A 27 -8.82 -31.74 -4.02
C LEU A 27 -8.88 -30.70 -2.90
N GLY A 28 -9.53 -31.03 -1.78
CA GLY A 28 -9.57 -30.16 -0.61
C GLY A 28 -8.17 -29.90 -0.04
N PHE A 29 -7.35 -30.95 0.07
CA PHE A 29 -5.97 -30.82 0.52
C PHE A 29 -5.10 -30.01 -0.43
N LEU A 30 -5.20 -30.26 -1.75
CA LEU A 30 -4.52 -29.46 -2.78
C LEU A 30 -4.96 -27.99 -2.71
N GLY A 31 -6.26 -27.72 -2.57
CA GLY A 31 -6.77 -26.36 -2.40
C GLY A 31 -6.19 -25.66 -1.17
N ALA A 32 -6.10 -26.37 -0.04
CA ALA A 32 -5.47 -25.84 1.17
C ALA A 32 -3.98 -25.53 0.96
N LEU A 33 -3.23 -26.41 0.29
CA LEU A 33 -1.81 -26.18 -0.04
C LEU A 33 -1.63 -24.95 -0.95
N VAL A 34 -2.49 -24.79 -1.95
CA VAL A 34 -2.47 -23.61 -2.84
C VAL A 34 -2.75 -22.34 -2.04
N ALA A 35 -3.76 -22.35 -1.16
CA ALA A 35 -4.08 -21.20 -0.32
C ALA A 35 -2.93 -20.82 0.61
N ILE A 36 -2.29 -21.81 1.25
CA ILE A 36 -1.12 -21.59 2.11
C ILE A 36 0.04 -21.02 1.29
N GLY A 37 0.35 -21.64 0.14
CA GLY A 37 1.42 -21.16 -0.74
C GLY A 37 1.17 -19.73 -1.23
N TRP A 38 -0.10 -19.40 -1.52
CA TRP A 38 -0.50 -18.05 -1.91
C TRP A 38 -0.29 -17.04 -0.80
N VAL A 39 -0.75 -17.33 0.43
CA VAL A 39 -0.57 -16.45 1.60
C VAL A 39 0.91 -16.27 1.93
N MET A 40 1.71 -17.33 1.86
CA MET A 40 3.16 -17.25 2.10
C MET A 40 3.91 -16.48 0.99
N GLY A 41 3.37 -16.46 -0.23
CA GLY A 41 3.91 -15.69 -1.35
C GLY A 41 3.46 -14.22 -1.38
N GLN A 42 2.46 -13.85 -0.58
CA GLN A 42 2.05 -12.45 -0.47
C GLN A 42 3.10 -11.65 0.31
N ARG A 43 3.34 -10.41 -0.15
CA ARG A 43 4.10 -9.46 0.66
C ARG A 43 3.31 -9.15 1.93
N PRO A 44 3.99 -8.93 3.07
CA PRO A 44 3.31 -8.42 4.25
C PRO A 44 2.56 -7.13 3.89
N PHE A 45 1.43 -6.90 4.55
CA PHE A 45 0.74 -5.62 4.43
C PHE A 45 1.72 -4.49 4.77
N GLY A 46 1.83 -3.50 3.88
CA GLY A 46 2.72 -2.35 4.11
C GLY A 46 2.32 -1.63 5.39
N ASN A 47 3.31 -1.08 6.09
CA ASN A 47 3.07 -0.32 7.32
C ASN A 47 2.68 1.13 7.00
N GLY A 48 1.71 1.31 6.11
CA GLY A 48 1.21 2.61 5.68
C GLY A 48 0.57 3.35 6.84
N VAL A 49 1.28 4.34 7.39
CA VAL A 49 0.76 5.24 8.42
C VAL A 49 0.37 6.56 7.78
N PHE A 50 -0.94 6.81 7.73
CA PHE A 50 -1.47 8.11 7.35
C PHE A 50 -1.53 9.00 8.59
N HIS A 51 -0.72 10.07 8.62
CA HIS A 51 -0.88 11.11 9.65
C HIS A 51 -2.00 12.09 9.25
N TYR A 52 -3.21 11.56 9.08
CA TYR A 52 -4.37 12.32 8.61
C TYR A 52 -4.70 13.46 9.57
N GLY A 53 -4.90 14.66 9.03
CA GLY A 53 -5.35 15.83 9.79
C GLY A 53 -4.32 16.48 10.71
N LYS A 54 -3.06 16.01 10.73
CA LYS A 54 -1.97 16.70 11.44
C LYS A 54 -1.12 17.48 10.44
N LEU A 55 -1.44 18.76 10.28
CA LEU A 55 -0.58 19.70 9.59
C LEU A 55 0.77 19.76 10.31
N ARG A 56 1.84 19.63 9.53
CA ARG A 56 3.22 19.72 9.99
C ARG A 56 3.99 20.60 9.02
N THR A 57 4.92 21.36 9.56
CA THR A 57 5.86 22.16 8.79
C THR A 57 7.13 21.34 8.56
N PHE A 58 7.59 21.30 7.32
CA PHE A 58 8.82 20.66 6.89
C PHE A 58 9.71 21.70 6.23
N GLU A 59 10.98 21.73 6.62
CA GLU A 59 11.97 22.66 6.07
C GLU A 59 13.07 21.90 5.35
N GLY A 60 13.42 22.35 4.15
CA GLY A 60 14.44 21.68 3.37
C GLY A 60 14.63 22.25 1.98
N VAL A 61 15.41 21.55 1.18
CA VAL A 61 15.73 21.95 -0.20
C VAL A 61 14.72 21.35 -1.16
N LEU A 62 14.03 22.20 -1.91
CA LEU A 62 13.09 21.79 -2.95
C LEU A 62 13.84 21.23 -4.17
N VAL A 63 13.45 20.06 -4.66
CA VAL A 63 14.07 19.40 -5.83
C VAL A 63 12.97 18.90 -6.77
N MET A 64 13.06 19.25 -8.06
CA MET A 64 11.99 18.99 -9.02
C MET A 64 12.19 17.75 -9.89
N LYS A 65 13.42 17.25 -9.99
CA LYS A 65 13.77 16.09 -10.83
C LYS A 65 14.36 14.95 -9.98
N PRO A 66 14.04 13.67 -10.28
CA PRO A 66 13.13 13.20 -11.33
C PRO A 66 11.64 13.37 -10.98
N ALA A 67 11.32 13.67 -9.72
CA ALA A 67 9.98 13.97 -9.22
C ALA A 67 10.07 15.11 -8.19
N PRO A 68 9.01 15.90 -8.01
CA PRO A 68 8.98 16.98 -7.01
C PRO A 68 9.12 16.39 -5.60
N MET A 69 10.11 16.87 -4.86
CA MET A 69 10.42 16.41 -3.51
C MET A 69 11.04 17.52 -2.66
N LEU A 70 10.90 17.40 -1.35
CA LEU A 70 11.59 18.20 -0.35
C LEU A 70 12.69 17.34 0.30
N LYS A 71 13.94 17.79 0.21
CA LYS A 71 15.06 17.17 0.93
C LYS A 71 15.22 17.82 2.29
N VAL A 72 14.85 17.10 3.34
CA VAL A 72 14.87 17.55 4.74
C VAL A 72 16.12 16.99 5.43
N PRO A 73 16.93 17.80 6.14
CA PRO A 73 18.08 17.28 6.89
C PRO A 73 17.62 16.39 8.06
N ASN A 74 18.32 15.28 8.31
CA ASN A 74 17.99 14.34 9.40
C ASN A 74 19.17 14.08 10.37
N GLY A 75 20.02 15.08 10.58
CA GLY A 75 21.16 15.03 11.51
C GLY A 75 22.40 14.30 10.97
N THR A 76 22.21 13.20 10.23
CA THR A 76 23.31 12.42 9.62
C THR A 76 23.26 12.39 8.09
N GLY A 77 22.26 13.00 7.48
CA GLY A 77 22.06 13.03 6.04
C GLY A 77 20.81 13.79 5.63
N TRP A 78 20.16 13.29 4.59
CA TRP A 78 18.97 13.89 4.01
C TRP A 78 17.87 12.84 3.87
N ASN A 79 16.66 13.22 4.25
CA ASN A 79 15.46 12.49 3.97
C ASN A 79 14.73 13.11 2.78
N SER A 80 14.20 12.29 1.87
CA SER A 80 13.50 12.78 0.68
C SER A 80 12.00 12.56 0.84
N ILE A 81 11.25 13.65 0.88
CA ILE A 81 9.79 13.63 0.99
C ILE A 81 9.20 13.99 -0.37
N LEU A 82 8.48 13.07 -1.01
CA LEU A 82 7.83 13.35 -2.30
C LEU A 82 6.67 14.32 -2.10
N LEU A 83 6.51 15.29 -3.01
CA LEU A 83 5.44 16.28 -2.94
C LEU A 83 4.32 15.89 -3.89
N VAL A 84 3.11 15.77 -3.35
CA VAL A 84 1.90 15.46 -4.14
C VAL A 84 0.87 16.56 -4.00
N GLY A 85 0.27 16.93 -5.13
CA GLY A 85 -0.87 17.81 -5.20
C GLY A 85 -2.19 17.05 -5.07
N ALA A 86 -3.28 17.78 -5.29
CA ALA A 86 -4.62 17.23 -5.30
C ALA A 86 -4.75 16.02 -6.26
N GLY A 87 -5.46 14.98 -5.81
CA GLY A 87 -5.62 13.75 -6.57
C GLY A 87 -4.38 12.85 -6.63
N LYS A 88 -3.36 13.08 -5.78
CA LYS A 88 -2.10 12.32 -5.71
C LYS A 88 -1.21 12.42 -6.96
N HIS A 89 -1.41 13.45 -7.76
CA HIS A 89 -0.47 13.80 -8.82
C HIS A 89 0.78 14.46 -8.20
N GLY A 90 1.93 14.35 -8.85
CA GLY A 90 3.12 15.09 -8.38
C GLY A 90 2.86 16.59 -8.32
N ALA A 91 3.35 17.27 -7.29
CA ALA A 91 3.13 18.70 -7.07
C ALA A 91 3.85 19.64 -8.07
N GLY A 92 4.41 19.09 -9.17
CA GLY A 92 5.25 19.82 -10.11
C GLY A 92 4.57 21.03 -10.73
N ALA A 93 3.37 20.84 -11.29
CA ALA A 93 2.58 21.92 -11.89
C ALA A 93 2.19 23.00 -10.87
N THR A 94 1.90 22.61 -9.62
CA THR A 94 1.57 23.56 -8.54
C THR A 94 2.78 24.41 -8.15
N ILE A 95 3.95 23.78 -8.05
CA ILE A 95 5.21 24.46 -7.74
C ILE A 95 5.64 25.38 -8.89
N GLU A 96 5.47 24.95 -10.14
CA GLU A 96 5.74 25.76 -11.33
C GLU A 96 4.84 27.00 -11.37
N ALA A 97 3.54 26.85 -11.13
CA ALA A 97 2.63 27.99 -11.02
C ALA A 97 3.04 28.97 -9.91
N LEU A 98 3.58 28.46 -8.79
CA LEU A 98 4.14 29.29 -7.72
C LEU A 98 5.39 30.05 -8.16
N TRP A 99 6.24 29.49 -9.03
CA TRP A 99 7.41 30.19 -9.57
C TRP A 99 7.02 31.39 -10.41
N ASP A 100 5.99 31.24 -11.24
CA ASP A 100 5.49 32.30 -12.09
C ASP A 100 4.94 33.47 -11.25
N ILE A 101 4.23 33.16 -10.17
CA ILE A 101 3.68 34.17 -9.24
C ILE A 101 4.79 34.89 -8.46
N LEU A 102 5.80 34.15 -8.01
CA LEU A 102 6.90 34.69 -7.22
C LEU A 102 8.02 35.29 -8.08
N GLU A 103 7.90 35.20 -9.41
CA GLU A 103 8.90 35.58 -10.41
C GLU A 103 10.30 34.99 -10.13
N GLN A 104 10.35 33.83 -9.48
CA GLN A 104 11.59 33.22 -9.00
C GLN A 104 11.52 31.69 -9.02
N PRO A 105 12.55 31.01 -9.54
CA PRO A 105 12.61 29.55 -9.49
C PRO A 105 12.86 29.08 -8.06
N LEU A 106 12.03 28.17 -7.54
CA LEU A 106 12.21 27.57 -6.20
C LEU A 106 13.03 26.27 -6.23
N ASN A 107 13.31 25.68 -7.40
CA ASN A 107 14.15 24.48 -7.48
C ASN A 107 15.55 24.77 -6.92
N GLY A 108 16.00 23.94 -5.98
CA GLY A 108 17.26 24.09 -5.25
C GLY A 108 17.21 25.08 -4.08
N ARG A 109 16.06 25.70 -3.79
CA ARG A 109 15.93 26.64 -2.67
C ARG A 109 15.51 25.97 -1.38
N TRP A 110 15.94 26.58 -0.27
CA TRP A 110 15.41 26.27 1.04
C TRP A 110 13.99 26.81 1.18
N VAL A 111 13.03 25.95 1.49
CA VAL A 111 11.62 26.31 1.65
C VAL A 111 11.05 25.64 2.91
N ALA A 112 10.07 26.29 3.50
CA ALA A 112 9.20 25.71 4.52
C ALA A 112 7.85 25.38 3.89
N LEU A 113 7.44 24.12 3.96
CA LEU A 113 6.16 23.64 3.45
C LEU A 113 5.30 23.11 4.59
N GLU A 114 4.00 23.40 4.55
CA GLU A 114 3.04 22.86 5.47
C GLU A 114 2.17 21.82 4.75
N GLY A 115 1.99 20.64 5.35
CA GLY A 115 1.20 19.58 4.75
C GLY A 115 0.97 18.40 5.68
N THR A 116 0.34 17.37 5.14
CA THR A 116 0.03 16.12 5.85
C THR A 116 0.93 14.99 5.35
N LEU A 117 1.66 14.36 6.25
CA LEU A 117 2.61 13.30 5.91
C LEU A 117 1.91 11.95 5.77
N VAL A 118 2.21 11.23 4.70
CA VAL A 118 1.95 9.81 4.53
C VAL A 118 3.27 9.07 4.51
N GLU A 119 3.41 8.09 5.40
CA GLU A 119 4.58 7.22 5.44
C GLU A 119 4.16 5.79 5.09
N ASP A 120 4.86 5.17 4.14
CA ASP A 120 4.60 3.79 3.71
C ASP A 120 5.92 3.10 3.37
N ASP A 121 6.24 2.01 4.08
CA ASP A 121 7.48 1.24 3.93
C ASP A 121 8.76 2.11 3.86
N GLY A 122 8.86 3.11 4.73
CA GLY A 122 10.00 4.04 4.82
C GLY A 122 10.03 5.12 3.74
N LYS A 123 9.01 5.19 2.87
CA LYS A 123 8.83 6.28 1.91
C LYS A 123 7.89 7.33 2.49
N GLN A 124 8.20 8.59 2.24
CA GLN A 124 7.42 9.71 2.74
C GLN A 124 6.86 10.54 1.60
N VAL A 125 5.59 10.92 1.75
CA VAL A 125 4.83 11.73 0.80
C VAL A 125 4.14 12.84 1.57
N LEU A 126 4.21 14.07 1.06
CA LEU A 126 3.61 15.28 1.62
C LEU A 126 2.57 15.86 0.67
#